data_AF-A0A5C0WHU5-F1
#
_entry.id   AF-A0A5C0WHU5-F1
#
_cell.length_a   1.000
_cell.length_b   1.000
_cell.length_c   1.000
_cell.angle_alpha   90.00
_cell.angle_beta   90.00
_cell.angle_gamma   90.00
#
_symmetry.space_group_name_H-M   'P 1'
#
loop_
_entity.id
_entity.type
_entity.pdbx_description
1 polymer ?
#
loop_
_entity_poly.entity_id
_entity_poly.type
_entity_poly.pdbx_seq_one_letter_code
_entity_poly.pdbx_strand_id
1 'polypeptide(L)'
;MDILKHSYRKKGQIEFWFDDFPQSPAVLTPIRHYYFVRYVKWSRHDSPVTRKDLEEMEVLANTMLGTLQNYRKRKAYKSPLS
;
A
#
# COMPACT_ATOMS: atom_id res chain seq x y z
N MET A 1 -6.05 1.39 -9.82
CA MET A 1 -6.37 1.83 -8.45
C MET A 1 -5.83 3.23 -8.18
N ASP A 2 -6.60 4.04 -7.45
CA ASP A 2 -6.30 5.40 -7.01
C ASP A 2 -6.55 5.58 -5.51
N ILE A 3 -5.82 6.51 -4.87
CA ILE A 3 -5.98 6.81 -3.44
C ILE A 3 -7.14 7.77 -3.25
N LEU A 4 -8.21 7.33 -2.59
CA LEU A 4 -9.34 8.19 -2.21
C LEU A 4 -9.02 9.09 -1.02
N LYS A 5 -8.42 8.50 0.02
CA LYS A 5 -8.05 9.20 1.25
C LYS A 5 -7.00 8.42 2.02
N HIS A 6 -6.35 9.10 2.95
CA HIS A 6 -5.41 8.51 3.89
C HIS A 6 -5.61 9.07 5.30
N SER A 7 -5.20 8.31 6.30
CA SER A 7 -5.27 8.71 7.71
C SER A 7 -4.03 8.25 8.46
N TYR A 8 -3.41 9.16 9.21
CA TYR A 8 -2.25 8.86 10.03
C TYR A 8 -2.67 8.17 11.33
N ARG A 9 -1.94 7.12 11.70
CA ARG A 9 -2.15 6.32 12.90
C ARG A 9 -0.90 6.36 13.79
N LYS A 10 -1.03 5.78 14.99
CA LYS A 10 0.07 5.65 15.94
C LYS A 10 1.23 4.84 15.33
N LYS A 11 2.45 5.11 15.81
CA LYS A 11 3.70 4.41 15.40
C LYS A 11 4.03 4.56 13.90
N GLY A 12 3.63 5.68 13.29
CA GLY A 12 3.92 5.98 11.88
C GLY A 12 3.13 5.13 10.89
N GLN A 13 2.13 4.38 11.34
CA GLN A 13 1.24 3.66 10.42
C GLN A 13 0.33 4.64 9.68
N ILE A 14 -0.01 4.31 8.45
CA ILE A 14 -0.91 5.12 7.63
C ILE A 14 -1.94 4.19 7.03
N GLU A 15 -3.21 4.53 7.18
CA GLU A 15 -4.29 3.84 6.50
C GLU A 15 -4.61 4.52 5.19
N PHE A 16 -4.79 3.74 4.14
CA PHE A 16 -5.17 4.20 2.81
C PHE A 16 -6.47 3.54 2.40
N TRP A 17 -7.35 4.35 1.81
CA TRP A 17 -8.56 3.89 1.15
C TRP A 17 -8.38 4.08 -0.34
N PHE A 18 -8.73 3.04 -1.09
CA PHE A 18 -8.59 3.01 -2.53
C PHE A 18 -9.96 2.91 -3.19
N ASP A 19 -10.08 3.35 -4.43
CA ASP A 19 -11.34 3.31 -5.19
C ASP A 19 -11.82 1.88 -5.45
N ASP A 20 -10.89 0.97 -5.76
CA ASP A 20 -11.17 -0.47 -5.90
C ASP A 20 -11.55 -1.15 -4.57
N PHE A 21 -11.15 -0.56 -3.43
CA PHE A 21 -11.32 -1.13 -2.08
C PHE A 21 -11.83 -0.08 -1.08
N PRO A 22 -13.03 0.48 -1.28
CA PRO A 22 -13.52 1.62 -0.51
C PRO A 22 -13.89 1.23 0.93
N GLN A 23 -14.23 -0.03 1.18
CA GLN A 23 -14.58 -0.53 2.53
C GLN A 23 -13.45 -1.32 3.19
N SER A 24 -12.33 -1.53 2.49
CA SER A 24 -11.20 -2.35 2.92
C SER A 24 -9.91 -1.54 2.96
N PRO A 25 -9.73 -0.66 3.97
CA PRO A 25 -8.53 0.17 4.03
C PRO A 25 -7.28 -0.68 4.23
N ALA A 26 -6.25 -0.36 3.44
CA ALA A 26 -4.93 -0.95 3.59
C ALA A 26 -4.15 -0.21 4.68
N VAL A 27 -3.60 -0.96 5.63
CA VAL A 27 -2.76 -0.41 6.69
C VAL A 27 -1.31 -0.57 6.30
N LEU A 28 -0.64 0.54 6.00
CA LEU A 28 0.77 0.59 5.70
C LEU A 28 1.59 0.91 6.95
N THR A 29 2.73 0.23 7.07
CA THR A 29 3.71 0.46 8.13
C THR A 29 5.04 0.86 7.51
N PRO A 30 5.80 1.76 8.15
CA PRO A 30 7.13 2.11 7.68
C PRO A 30 8.09 0.92 7.91
N ILE A 31 8.86 0.61 6.89
CA ILE A 31 9.98 -0.33 6.91
C ILE A 31 11.22 0.44 6.46
N ARG A 32 12.02 0.89 7.45
CA ARG A 32 13.22 1.72 7.25
C ARG A 32 12.91 3.03 6.49
N HIS A 33 12.98 3.01 5.17
CA HIS A 33 12.88 4.19 4.29
C HIS A 33 11.74 4.12 3.27
N TYR A 34 10.84 3.15 3.41
CA TYR A 34 9.64 3.00 2.58
C TYR A 34 8.48 2.44 3.40
N TYR A 35 7.28 2.41 2.83
CA TYR A 35 6.09 1.87 3.45
C TYR A 35 5.70 0.54 2.81
N PHE A 36 5.14 -0.37 3.60
CA PHE A 36 4.71 -1.70 3.15
C PHE A 36 3.33 -2.01 3.72
N VAL A 37 2.49 -2.73 2.97
CA VAL A 37 1.16 -3.10 3.44
C VAL A 37 1.30 -4.18 4.51
N ARG A 38 0.97 -3.84 5.76
CA ARG A 38 1.06 -4.75 6.89
C ARG A 38 -0.13 -5.71 6.91
N TYR A 39 -1.33 -5.18 6.69
CA TYR A 39 -2.58 -5.93 6.54
C TYR A 39 -3.63 -5.03 5.89
N VAL A 40 -4.62 -5.65 5.25
CA VAL A 40 -5.82 -4.96 4.77
C VAL A 40 -6.97 -5.31 5.71
N LYS A 41 -7.75 -4.31 6.11
CA LYS A 41 -8.98 -4.53 6.89
C LYS A 41 -10.09 -4.97 5.94
N TRP A 42 -9.94 -6.14 5.35
CA TRP A 42 -10.82 -6.64 4.32
C TRP A 42 -12.27 -6.76 4.82
N SER A 43 -13.18 -6.22 4.03
CA SER A 43 -14.63 -6.30 4.21
C SER A 43 -15.20 -7.19 3.12
N ARG A 44 -16.19 -8.02 3.48
CA ARG A 44 -16.91 -8.90 2.55
C ARG A 44 -17.61 -8.19 1.37
N HIS A 45 -17.71 -6.87 1.43
CA HIS A 45 -18.35 -6.04 0.42
C HIS A 45 -17.38 -5.66 -0.72
N ASP A 46 -16.08 -5.82 -0.49
CA ASP A 46 -15.06 -5.59 -1.52
C ASP A 46 -14.53 -6.94 -2.04
N SER A 47 -14.01 -6.91 -3.26
CA SER A 47 -13.38 -8.07 -3.88
C SER A 47 -12.21 -8.61 -3.02
N PRO A 48 -11.89 -9.90 -3.12
CA PRO A 48 -10.69 -10.45 -2.48
C PRO A 48 -9.43 -9.71 -2.95
N VAL A 49 -8.65 -9.20 -2.00
CA VAL A 49 -7.41 -8.48 -2.29
C VAL A 49 -6.37 -9.48 -2.81
N THR A 50 -5.91 -9.29 -4.04
CA THR A 50 -4.86 -10.12 -4.63
C THR A 50 -3.48 -9.58 -4.31
N ARG A 51 -2.44 -10.39 -4.58
CA ARG A 51 -1.06 -9.94 -4.43
C ARG A 51 -0.72 -8.75 -5.34
N LYS A 52 -1.28 -8.71 -6.56
CA LYS A 52 -1.07 -7.60 -7.49
C LYS A 52 -1.66 -6.30 -6.93
N ASP A 53 -2.83 -6.37 -6.32
CA ASP A 53 -3.47 -5.23 -5.67
C ASP A 53 -2.61 -4.69 -4.54
N LEU A 54 -2.07 -5.58 -3.69
CA LEU A 54 -1.15 -5.18 -2.61
C LEU A 54 0.10 -4.46 -3.15
N GLU A 55 0.69 -4.97 -4.23
CA GLU A 55 1.86 -4.34 -4.87
C GLU A 55 1.50 -2.97 -5.45
N GLU A 56 0.34 -2.82 -6.08
CA GLU A 56 -0.16 -1.55 -6.61
C GLU A 56 -0.44 -0.54 -5.48
N MET A 57 -1.12 -0.96 -4.39
CA MET A 57 -1.34 -0.15 -3.19
C MET A 57 -0.04 0.37 -2.59
N GLU A 58 0.98 -0.49 -2.50
CA GLU A 58 2.29 -0.11 -2.00
C GLU A 58 2.97 0.92 -2.91
N VAL A 59 2.92 0.72 -4.22
CA VAL A 59 3.50 1.65 -5.19
C VAL A 59 2.81 3.01 -5.10
N LEU A 60 1.48 3.05 -5.06
CA LEU A 60 0.70 4.29 -4.96
C LEU A 60 1.02 5.04 -3.66
N ALA A 61 0.98 4.35 -2.53
CA ALA A 61 1.26 4.96 -1.24
C ALA A 61 2.71 5.47 -1.15
N ASN A 62 3.70 4.71 -1.61
CA ASN A 62 5.09 5.15 -1.63
C ASN A 62 5.36 6.27 -2.65
N THR A 63 4.58 6.35 -3.72
CA THR A 63 4.63 7.47 -4.67
C THR A 63 4.15 8.75 -3.99
N MET A 64 2.99 8.69 -3.33
CA MET A 64 2.44 9.82 -2.58
C MET A 64 3.37 10.30 -1.46
N LEU A 65 3.97 9.36 -0.73
CA LEU A 65 4.88 9.67 0.40
C LEU A 65 6.32 10.03 -0.04
N GLY A 66 6.62 10.01 -1.34
CA GLY A 66 7.97 10.31 -1.86
C GLY A 66 9.03 9.23 -1.56
N THR A 67 8.63 8.04 -1.14
CA THR A 67 9.52 6.92 -0.75
C THR A 67 9.64 5.83 -1.81
N LEU A 68 9.03 6.00 -2.98
CA LEU A 68 9.01 5.00 -4.06
C LEU A 68 10.39 4.51 -4.50
N GLN A 69 11.38 5.41 -4.55
CA GLN A 69 12.74 5.03 -4.93
C GLN A 69 13.35 4.01 -3.95
N ASN A 70 13.09 4.17 -2.65
CA ASN A 70 13.57 3.24 -1.63
C ASN A 70 12.81 1.92 -1.66
N TYR A 71 11.51 1.98 -1.96
CA TYR A 71 10.68 0.79 -2.16
C TYR A 71 11.21 -0.07 -3.32
N ARG A 72 11.52 0.54 -4.47
CA ARG A 72 12.06 -0.17 -5.65
C ARG A 72 13.44 -0.79 -5.42
N LYS A 73 14.23 -0.26 -4.50
CA LYS A 73 15.56 -0.80 -4.13
C LYS A 73 15.48 -2.04 -3.22
N ARG A 74 14.29 -2.48 -2.79
CA ARG A 74 14.16 -3.68 -1.95
C ARG A 74 14.59 -4.92 -2.74
N LYS A 75 15.34 -5.83 -2.11
CA LYS A 75 15.85 -7.07 -2.74
C LYS A 75 14.76 -7.94 -3.38
N ALA A 76 13.53 -7.85 -2.89
CA ALA A 76 12.38 -8.62 -3.35
C ALA A 76 11.58 -7.94 -4.50
N TYR A 77 11.93 -6.71 -4.90
CA TYR A 77 11.26 -6.07 -6.02
C TYR A 77 11.82 -6.64 -7.32
N LYS A 78 11.05 -7.52 -7.96
CA LYS A 78 11.28 -7.89 -9.34
C LYS A 78 10.70 -6.77 -10.20
N SER A 79 11.56 -6.02 -10.88
CA SER A 79 11.08 -5.11 -11.92
C SER A 79 10.24 -5.93 -12.91
N PRO A 80 9.09 -5.45 -13.40
CA PRO A 80 8.27 -6.16 -14.40
C PRO A 80 8.97 -6.38 -15.76
N LEU A 81 10.30 -6.17 -15.84
CA LEU A 81 11.16 -6.30 -17.01
C LEU A 81 12.34 -7.25 -16.76
N SER A 82 12.22 -8.24 -15.86
CA SER A 82 13.27 -9.25 -15.62
C SER A 82 12.75 -10.66 -15.80
#